data_AF-H5YPQ4-F1
#
_entry.id   AF-H5YPQ4-F1
#
_cell.length_a   1.000
_cell.length_b   1.000
_cell.length_c   1.000
_cell.angle_alpha   90.00
_cell.angle_beta   90.00
_cell.angle_gamma   90.00
#
_symmetry.space_group_name_H-M   'P 1'
#
loop_
_entity.id
_entity.type
_entity.pdbx_description
1 polymer ?
#
loop_
_entity_poly.entity_id
_entity_poly.type
_entity_poly.pdbx_seq_one_letter_code
_entity_poly.pdbx_strand_id
1 'polypeptide(L)' 'MEKPTQEQLDELKRLSKEARVEDWSELVQSRDEAENRIRDLKEKARME' A
#
# COMPACT_ATOMS: atom_id res chain seq x y z
N MET A 1 4.37 2.65 -17.84
CA MET A 1 4.14 2.56 -16.39
C MET A 1 2.67 2.80 -16.14
N GLU A 2 1.94 1.77 -15.70
CA GLU A 2 0.54 1.95 -15.31
C GLU A 2 0.49 2.69 -13.98
N LYS A 3 -0.41 3.67 -13.84
CA LYS A 3 -0.62 4.36 -12.57
C LYS A 3 -1.33 3.43 -11.58
N PRO A 4 -1.14 3.63 -10.26
CA PRO A 4 -1.95 2.94 -9.26
C PRO A 4 -3.44 3.17 -9.49
N THR A 5 -4.25 2.15 -9.27
CA THR A 5 -5.71 2.28 -9.29
C THR A 5 -6.20 2.92 -8.00
N GLN A 6 -7.40 3.50 -8.01
CA GLN A 6 -7.99 4.08 -6.80
C GLN A 6 -8.15 3.03 -5.69
N GLU A 7 -8.54 1.80 -6.04
CA GLU A 7 -8.64 0.70 -5.08
C GLU A 7 -7.29 0.37 -4.42
N GLN A 8 -6.19 0.44 -5.18
CA GLN A 8 -4.85 0.23 -4.63
C GLN A 8 -4.45 1.37 -3.69
N LEU A 9 -4.75 2.62 -4.04
CA LEU A 9 -4.47 3.78 -3.20
C LEU A 9 -5.27 3.73 -1.88
N ASP A 10 -6.56 3.40 -1.96
CA ASP A 10 -7.43 3.29 -0.79
C ASP A 10 -6.96 2.16 0.15
N GLU A 11 -6.55 1.02 -0.42
CA GLU A 11 -6.01 -0.10 0.35
C GLU A 11 -4.66 0.25 0.99
N LEU A 12 -3.76 0.94 0.27
CA LEU A 12 -2.50 1.43 0.83
C LEU A 12 -2.74 2.37 2.01
N LYS A 13 -3.64 3.34 1.86
CA LYS A 13 -3.99 4.28 2.92
C LYS A 13 -4.51 3.57 4.17
N ARG A 14 -5.39 2.57 3.99
CA ARG A 14 -5.93 1.75 5.08
C ARG A 14 -4.83 0.96 5.78
N LEU A 15 -4.03 0.23 5.02
CA LEU A 15 -2.96 -0.64 5.55
C LEU A 15 -1.82 0.17 6.20
N SER A 16 -1.43 1.31 5.62
CA SER A 16 -0.46 2.24 6.20
C SER A 16 -0.90 2.70 7.60
N LYS A 17 -2.18 3.06 7.74
CA LYS A 17 -2.76 3.49 9.01
C LYS A 17 -2.78 2.37 10.02
N GLU A 18 -3.17 1.16 9.61
CA GLU A 18 -3.19 -0.04 10.47
C GLU A 18 -1.78 -0.37 10.98
N ALA A 19 -0.78 -0.34 10.10
CA ALA A 19 0.62 -0.59 10.44
C ALA A 19 1.34 0.58 11.14
N ARG A 20 0.63 1.72 11.35
CA ARG A 20 1.17 2.96 11.94
C ARG A 20 2.45 3.47 11.24
N VAL A 21 2.47 3.40 9.91
CA VAL A 21 3.54 3.91 9.05
C VAL A 21 3.05 5.09 8.20
N GLU A 22 3.96 5.69 7.43
CA GLU A 22 3.63 6.72 6.45
C GLU A 22 2.58 6.25 5.42
N ASP A 23 1.79 7.20 4.90
CA ASP A 23 0.75 6.91 3.92
C ASP A 23 1.38 6.58 2.56
N TRP A 24 1.47 5.28 2.26
CA TRP A 24 2.07 4.80 1.03
C TRP A 24 1.25 5.18 -0.21
N SER A 25 -0.03 5.53 -0.05
CA SER A 25 -0.86 5.97 -1.17
C SER A 25 -0.38 7.30 -1.78
N GLU A 26 0.36 8.12 -1.01
CA GLU A 26 0.92 9.38 -1.50
C GLU A 26 2.31 9.22 -2.13
N LEU A 27 2.93 8.05 -1.97
CA LEU A 27 4.34 7.81 -2.34
C LEU A 27 4.49 6.96 -3.59
N VAL A 28 3.59 5.98 -3.79
CA VAL A 28 3.68 5.07 -4.92
C VAL A 28 3.37 5.77 -6.25
N GLN A 29 4.16 5.46 -7.29
CA GLN A 29 4.03 6.08 -8.60
C GLN A 29 3.54 5.12 -9.69
N SER A 30 3.53 3.82 -9.39
CA SER A 30 3.12 2.79 -10.34
C SER A 30 2.24 1.71 -9.71
N ARG A 31 1.44 1.07 -10.56
CA ARG A 31 0.59 -0.06 -10.20
C ARG A 31 1.39 -1.20 -9.56
N ASP A 32 2.49 -1.60 -10.18
CA ASP A 32 3.36 -2.68 -9.67
C ASP A 32 3.94 -2.35 -8.29
N GLU A 33 4.34 -1.09 -8.08
CA GLU A 33 4.82 -0.62 -6.78
C GLU A 33 3.72 -0.67 -5.72
N ALA A 34 2.51 -0.24 -6.08
CA ALA A 34 1.35 -0.31 -5.19
C ALA A 34 1.02 -1.76 -4.80
N GLU A 35 1.05 -2.70 -5.75
CA GLU A 35 0.81 -4.13 -5.48
C GLU A 35 1.84 -4.73 -4.53
N ASN A 36 3.13 -4.43 -4.76
CA ASN A 36 4.20 -4.90 -3.88
C ASN A 36 4.03 -4.34 -2.46
N ARG A 37 3.72 -3.04 -2.33
CA ARG A 37 3.60 -2.40 -1.03
C ARG A 37 2.37 -2.87 -0.24
N ILE A 38 1.25 -3.11 -0.93
CA ILE A 38 0.06 -3.75 -0.34
C ILE A 38 0.41 -5.13 0.21
N ARG A 39 1.18 -5.94 -0.55
CA ARG A 39 1.60 -7.27 -0.11
C ARG A 39 2.47 -7.18 1.15
N ASP A 40 3.49 -6.32 1.16
CA ASP A 40 4.39 -6.15 2.31
C ASP A 40 3.64 -5.77 3.58
N LEU A 41 2.70 -4.82 3.49
CA LEU A 41 1.90 -4.37 4.63
C LEU A 41 0.97 -5.47 5.15
N LYS A 42 0.36 -6.25 4.25
CA LYS A 42 -0.47 -7.42 4.62
C LYS A 42 0.35 -8.51 5.29
N GLU A 43 1.57 -8.77 4.82
CA GLU A 43 2.46 -9.75 5.43
C GLU A 43 2.89 -9.30 6.83
N LYS A 44 3.25 -8.03 7.00
CA LYS A 44 3.58 -7.44 8.30
C LYS A 44 2.43 -7.60 9.30
N ALA A 45 1.20 -7.29 8.88
CA ALA A 45 0.01 -7.41 9.72
C ALA A 45 -0.32 -8.86 10.15
N ARG A 46 0.24 -9.88 9.50
CA ARG A 46 0.07 -11.29 9.90
C ARG A 46 1.13 -11.77 10.90
N MET A 47 2.22 -11.02 11.06
CA MET A 47 3.33 -11.39 11.95
C MET A 47 3.25 -10.72 13.32
N GLU A 48 2.40 -9.69 13.49
CA GLU A 48 2.07 -9.06 14.78
C GLU A 48 0.89 -9.76 15.46
#